data_AF-A0A8S3RCC6-F1
#
_entry.id   AF-A0A8S3RCC6-F1
#
_cell.length_a   1.000
_cell.length_b   1.000
_cell.length_c   1.000
_cell.angle_alpha   90.00
_cell.angle_beta   90.00
_cell.angle_gamma   90.00
#
_symmetry.space_group_name_H-M   'P 1'
#
loop_
_entity.id
_entity.type
_entity.pdbx_description
1 polymer ?
#
loop_
_entity_poly.entity_id
_entity_poly.type
_entity_poly.pdbx_seq_one_letter_code
_entity_poly.pdbx_strand_id
1 'polypeptide(L)'
;MYNSFGNEKTNYDQKKIHLFHGRTVSTQFERFYINASHDELIDPFIHQHRYELLLNNAVKCRGKHIFLLVFIHIAPGSFAKRRLIRSTFGSILSFHNKRIEHVFVLGRIENATMQQEIAHESKIYMDIVQGNFKDTYRNLTYKLVFSLFWVNNFCKNAKFVIKMDDDIIINIPLVVPYLTEKFKVEKSVNVLECKTITENIPVRDRNNKWFITLEEYPFTKFLPYCAGHSSIMSIDVVRKMYRATKNVPYLWLEDVYGSGFLALLLKINMFMPKCYVEPVLSGLYEIPCSLFYLNILKKDSNALVLWNTITKNEKRLDCSF
;
A
#
# COMPACT_ATOMS: atom_id res chain seq x y z
N MET A 1 -53.95 0.52 -4.98
CA MET A 1 -54.05 1.97 -5.24
C MET A 1 -52.83 2.59 -4.56
N TYR A 2 -51.64 2.65 -5.15
CA TYR A 2 -51.21 3.51 -6.28
C TYR A 2 -51.74 4.95 -6.15
N ASN A 3 -50.85 5.84 -5.67
CA ASN A 3 -50.62 7.22 -6.11
C ASN A 3 -49.58 7.85 -5.15
N SER A 4 -48.33 8.07 -5.56
CA SER A 4 -47.78 9.08 -6.50
C SER A 4 -47.31 10.36 -5.80
N PHE A 5 -46.06 10.33 -5.34
CA PHE A 5 -45.15 11.47 -5.21
C PHE A 5 -43.84 10.97 -5.84
N GLY A 6 -43.39 11.42 -6.99
CA GLY A 6 -43.20 12.79 -7.43
C GLY A 6 -41.81 12.76 -8.07
N ASN A 7 -41.77 12.55 -9.38
CA ASN A 7 -40.55 12.53 -10.19
C ASN A 7 -39.88 13.91 -10.11
N GLU A 8 -38.94 14.10 -9.21
CA GLU A 8 -37.83 15.03 -9.44
C GLU A 8 -36.63 14.20 -9.88
N LYS A 9 -36.66 13.83 -11.17
CA LYS A 9 -35.44 13.50 -11.90
C LYS A 9 -34.59 14.75 -11.85
N THR A 10 -33.64 14.80 -10.93
CA THR A 10 -32.52 15.73 -11.00
C THR A 10 -31.87 15.55 -12.35
N ASN A 11 -32.12 16.54 -13.20
CA ASN A 11 -31.51 16.77 -14.48
C ASN A 11 -30.04 17.16 -14.21
N TYR A 12 -29.28 16.24 -13.61
CA TYR A 12 -27.86 16.39 -13.35
C TYR A 12 -27.18 16.26 -14.70
N ASP A 13 -27.06 17.43 -15.31
CA ASP A 13 -26.42 17.74 -16.57
C ASP A 13 -25.49 16.63 -17.07
N GLN A 14 -25.90 15.97 -18.15
CA GLN A 14 -25.04 15.22 -19.06
C GLN A 14 -23.94 16.10 -19.72
N LYS A 15 -23.66 17.31 -19.18
CA LYS A 15 -22.80 18.35 -19.76
C LYS A 15 -21.33 18.36 -19.29
N LYS A 16 -20.86 17.38 -18.51
CA LYS A 16 -19.42 17.33 -18.12
C LYS A 16 -18.66 16.05 -18.47
N ILE A 17 -19.25 15.13 -19.23
CA ILE A 17 -18.50 14.00 -19.80
C ILE A 17 -18.17 14.32 -21.26
N HIS A 18 -17.20 15.21 -21.47
CA HIS A 18 -16.52 15.23 -22.76
C HIS A 18 -15.73 13.92 -22.86
N LEU A 19 -16.28 12.95 -23.59
CA LEU A 19 -15.55 11.75 -23.99
C LEU A 19 -14.33 12.21 -24.80
N PHE A 20 -13.14 12.19 -24.18
CA PHE A 20 -11.90 12.56 -24.83
C PHE A 20 -11.53 11.46 -25.85
N HIS A 21 -12.03 11.58 -27.07
CA HIS A 21 -11.68 10.67 -28.15
C HIS A 21 -10.26 10.97 -28.68
N GLY A 22 -9.43 9.93 -28.84
CA GLY A 22 -8.14 10.02 -29.54
C GLY A 22 -6.89 10.40 -28.73
N ARG A 23 -6.93 10.38 -27.39
CA ARG A 23 -5.77 10.70 -26.52
C ARG A 23 -5.41 9.56 -25.58
N THR A 24 -4.14 9.46 -25.17
CA THR A 24 -3.71 8.52 -24.13
C THR A 24 -4.47 8.77 -22.82
N VAL A 25 -4.78 7.71 -22.07
CA VAL A 25 -5.48 7.80 -20.76
C VAL A 25 -4.76 8.75 -19.81
N SER A 26 -3.42 8.83 -19.86
CA SER A 26 -2.63 9.80 -19.08
C SER A 26 -3.01 11.25 -19.38
N THR A 27 -3.17 11.62 -20.65
CA THR A 27 -3.52 12.99 -21.05
C THR A 27 -4.96 13.34 -20.64
N GLN A 28 -5.87 12.35 -20.69
CA GLN A 28 -7.26 12.53 -20.27
C GLN A 28 -7.36 12.68 -18.75
N PHE A 29 -6.59 11.87 -18.03
CA PHE A 29 -6.48 11.90 -16.57
C PHE A 29 -5.94 13.25 -16.07
N GLU A 30 -4.82 13.71 -16.63
CA GLU A 30 -4.23 15.01 -16.27
C GLU A 30 -5.26 16.13 -16.45
N ARG A 31 -5.99 16.15 -17.57
CA ARG A 31 -7.03 17.17 -17.78
C ARG A 31 -8.21 17.05 -16.83
N PHE A 32 -8.68 15.83 -16.57
CA PHE A 32 -9.88 15.64 -15.75
C PHE A 32 -9.62 15.96 -14.28
N TYR A 33 -8.52 15.49 -13.71
CA TYR A 33 -8.27 15.63 -12.28
C TYR A 33 -7.37 16.82 -11.91
N ILE A 34 -6.52 17.33 -12.82
CA ILE A 34 -5.65 18.48 -12.53
C ILE A 34 -6.32 19.81 -12.93
N ASN A 35 -7.20 19.82 -13.93
CA ASN A 35 -7.85 21.06 -14.40
C ASN A 35 -9.32 21.23 -13.96
N ALA A 36 -9.93 20.25 -13.28
CA ALA A 36 -11.25 20.44 -12.69
C ALA A 36 -11.16 21.38 -11.47
N SER A 37 -12.19 22.22 -11.27
CA SER A 37 -12.33 23.05 -10.08
C SER A 37 -12.29 22.15 -8.83
N HIS A 38 -11.23 22.32 -8.03
CA HIS A 38 -10.85 21.37 -6.97
C HIS A 38 -11.88 21.26 -5.84
N ASP A 39 -12.78 22.24 -5.68
CA ASP A 39 -13.65 22.37 -4.52
C ASP A 39 -14.67 21.22 -4.35
N GLU A 40 -15.08 20.56 -5.43
CA GLU A 40 -16.06 19.46 -5.38
C GLU A 40 -15.43 18.08 -5.10
N LEU A 41 -14.11 17.96 -5.16
CA LEU A 41 -13.37 16.68 -5.00
C LEU A 41 -12.48 16.65 -3.74
N ILE A 42 -12.66 17.62 -2.84
CA ILE A 42 -11.90 17.71 -1.59
C ILE A 42 -12.39 16.68 -0.58
N ASP A 43 -11.60 15.65 -0.39
CA ASP A 43 -11.71 14.76 0.77
C ASP A 43 -11.00 15.39 1.99
N PRO A 44 -11.71 15.72 3.09
CA PRO A 44 -11.11 16.39 4.24
C PRO A 44 -9.96 15.62 4.90
N PHE A 45 -10.06 14.28 4.94
CA PHE A 45 -9.04 13.43 5.54
C PHE A 45 -7.76 13.46 4.70
N ILE A 46 -7.88 13.37 3.38
CA ILE A 46 -6.75 13.33 2.45
C ILE A 46 -6.08 14.69 2.25
N HIS A 47 -6.86 15.77 2.10
CA HIS A 47 -6.36 17.03 1.56
C HIS A 47 -5.94 18.03 2.65
N GLN A 48 -6.55 17.98 3.84
CA GLN A 48 -6.22 18.92 4.92
C GLN A 48 -4.88 18.59 5.61
N HIS A 49 -4.39 17.36 5.45
CA HIS A 49 -3.18 16.86 6.13
C HIS A 49 -3.25 17.02 7.66
N ARG A 50 -4.45 16.89 8.23
CA ARG A 50 -4.71 16.96 9.68
C ARG A 50 -5.14 15.58 10.19
N TYR A 51 -4.17 14.70 10.39
CA TYR A 51 -4.42 13.33 10.82
C TYR A 51 -4.38 13.21 12.34
N GLU A 52 -5.41 12.59 12.91
CA GLU A 52 -5.42 12.21 14.31
C GLU A 52 -4.83 10.80 14.50
N LEU A 53 -3.89 10.70 15.43
CA LEU A 53 -3.19 9.47 15.78
C LEU A 53 -3.80 8.88 17.05
N LEU A 54 -4.42 7.71 16.94
CA LEU A 54 -4.89 6.94 18.10
C LEU A 54 -3.72 6.21 18.77
N LEU A 55 -2.81 5.66 17.96
CA LEU A 55 -1.56 5.04 18.41
C LEU A 55 -0.44 5.47 17.45
N ASN A 56 0.67 5.98 17.99
CA ASN A 56 1.75 6.53 17.16
C ASN A 56 2.99 5.64 17.12
N ASN A 57 3.47 5.17 18.27
CA ASN A 57 4.70 4.37 18.39
C ASN A 57 5.92 4.92 17.61
N ALA A 58 6.06 6.26 17.53
CA ALA A 58 7.16 6.92 16.83
C ALA A 58 8.57 6.53 17.33
N VAL A 59 8.67 5.97 18.55
CA VAL A 59 9.92 5.41 19.11
C VAL A 59 10.52 4.31 18.22
N LYS A 60 9.69 3.63 17.40
CA LYS A 60 10.16 2.61 16.46
C LYS A 60 11.21 3.16 15.49
N CYS A 61 11.09 4.42 15.08
CA CYS A 61 12.03 5.08 14.17
C CYS A 61 12.87 6.22 14.78
N ARG A 62 12.45 6.81 15.91
CA ARG A 62 13.10 7.97 16.51
C ARG A 62 14.58 7.71 16.81
N GLY A 63 15.45 8.60 16.30
CA GLY A 63 16.89 8.55 16.54
C GLY A 63 17.63 7.39 15.84
N LYS A 64 16.97 6.66 14.94
CA LYS A 64 17.56 5.52 14.24
C LYS A 64 17.80 5.83 12.76
N HIS A 65 18.90 5.31 12.22
CA HIS A 65 19.08 5.16 10.77
C HIS A 65 18.50 3.81 10.34
N ILE A 66 17.39 3.84 9.61
CA ILE A 66 16.70 2.64 9.17
C ILE A 66 17.06 2.40 7.72
N PHE A 67 17.57 1.22 7.39
CA PHE A 67 17.80 0.87 5.99
C PHE A 67 16.47 0.54 5.31
N LEU A 68 15.66 -0.30 5.95
CA LEU A 68 14.38 -0.75 5.44
C LEU A 68 13.29 -0.64 6.51
N LEU A 69 12.25 0.11 6.21
CA LEU A 69 10.99 0.08 6.97
C LEU A 69 9.99 -0.81 6.24
N VAL A 70 9.46 -1.83 6.91
CA VAL A 70 8.36 -2.65 6.40
C VAL A 70 7.04 -2.17 7.01
N PHE A 71 6.17 -1.65 6.16
CA PHE A 71 4.93 -1.02 6.54
C PHE A 71 3.76 -1.91 6.13
N ILE A 72 3.07 -2.49 7.11
CA ILE A 72 2.16 -3.61 6.92
C ILE A 72 0.72 -3.15 7.13
N HIS A 73 -0.09 -3.17 6.07
CA HIS A 73 -1.52 -2.92 6.14
C HIS A 73 -2.22 -4.18 6.63
N ILE A 74 -2.84 -4.09 7.80
CA ILE A 74 -3.48 -5.23 8.46
C ILE A 74 -4.79 -4.79 9.09
N ALA A 75 -5.75 -5.70 9.24
CA ALA A 75 -7.02 -5.38 9.90
C ALA A 75 -6.84 -5.33 11.44
N PRO A 76 -7.61 -4.50 12.16
CA PRO A 76 -7.45 -4.34 13.62
C PRO A 76 -7.62 -5.65 14.38
N GLY A 77 -8.59 -6.47 14.00
CA GLY A 77 -8.86 -7.79 14.62
C GLY A 77 -7.86 -8.90 14.29
N SER A 78 -6.85 -8.67 13.44
CA SER A 78 -5.91 -9.70 13.00
C SER A 78 -4.73 -9.92 13.96
N PHE A 79 -5.01 -10.12 15.25
CA PHE A 79 -3.99 -10.34 16.29
C PHE A 79 -3.09 -11.56 15.99
N ALA A 80 -3.68 -12.67 15.56
CA ALA A 80 -2.95 -13.89 15.24
C ALA A 80 -1.96 -13.67 14.08
N LYS A 81 -2.37 -12.97 13.02
CA LYS A 81 -1.49 -12.62 11.91
C LYS A 81 -0.36 -11.68 12.33
N ARG A 82 -0.64 -10.66 13.16
CA ARG A 82 0.42 -9.79 13.72
C ARG A 82 1.44 -10.61 14.52
N ARG A 83 0.98 -11.53 15.38
CA ARG A 83 1.85 -12.45 16.12
C ARG A 83 2.69 -13.32 15.19
N LEU A 84 2.09 -13.89 14.15
CA LEU A 84 2.77 -14.73 13.16
C LEU A 84 3.84 -13.96 12.38
N ILE A 85 3.53 -12.73 11.97
CA ILE A 85 4.51 -11.84 11.32
C ILE A 85 5.68 -11.55 12.25
N ARG A 86 5.43 -11.22 13.53
CA ARG A 86 6.48 -11.01 14.53
C ARG A 86 7.35 -12.24 14.76
N SER A 87 6.78 -13.45 14.69
CA SER A 87 7.54 -14.71 14.84
C SER A 87 8.22 -15.19 13.56
N THR A 88 7.99 -14.52 12.42
CA THR A 88 8.59 -14.87 11.13
C THR A 88 9.52 -13.75 10.67
N PHE A 89 9.28 -13.12 9.52
CA PHE A 89 10.17 -12.10 8.97
C PHE A 89 10.25 -10.83 9.84
N GLY A 90 9.21 -10.53 10.61
CA GLY A 90 9.19 -9.41 11.56
C GLY A 90 10.14 -9.57 12.74
N SER A 91 10.73 -10.76 12.93
CA SER A 91 11.78 -10.99 13.93
C SER A 91 13.17 -10.51 13.47
N ILE A 92 13.38 -10.33 12.15
CA ILE A 92 14.68 -9.91 11.60
C ILE A 92 14.78 -8.38 11.63
N LEU A 93 15.40 -7.85 12.70
CA LEU A 93 15.59 -6.40 12.89
C LEU A 93 16.93 -5.86 12.35
N SER A 94 17.81 -6.76 11.88
CA SER A 94 19.08 -6.41 11.26
C SER A 94 19.54 -7.53 10.33
N PHE A 95 20.07 -7.18 9.16
CA PHE A 95 20.69 -8.13 8.22
C PHE A 95 21.86 -7.44 7.51
N HIS A 96 23.05 -8.05 7.47
CA HIS A 96 24.28 -7.44 6.91
C HIS A 96 24.55 -6.00 7.41
N ASN A 97 24.44 -5.78 8.72
CA ASN A 97 24.60 -4.45 9.36
C ASN A 97 23.61 -3.38 8.87
N LYS A 98 22.50 -3.78 8.24
CA LYS A 98 21.39 -2.89 7.85
C LYS A 98 20.24 -3.06 8.82
N ARG A 99 19.87 -1.97 9.51
CA ARG A 99 18.72 -1.96 10.42
C ARG A 99 17.41 -2.07 9.65
N ILE A 100 16.55 -2.95 10.12
CA ILE A 100 15.21 -3.19 9.60
C ILE A 100 14.23 -2.94 10.74
N GLU A 101 13.13 -2.27 10.44
CA GLU A 101 12.02 -2.11 11.37
C GLU A 101 10.72 -2.41 10.64
N HIS A 102 9.72 -2.90 11.36
CA HIS A 102 8.36 -3.03 10.84
C HIS A 102 7.34 -2.27 11.68
N VAL A 103 6.23 -1.87 11.06
CA VAL A 103 5.05 -1.32 11.74
C VAL A 103 3.77 -1.89 11.14
N PHE A 104 2.80 -2.19 11.99
CA PHE A 104 1.44 -2.58 11.62
C PHE A 104 0.53 -1.37 11.61
N VAL A 105 -0.25 -1.21 10.54
CA VAL A 105 -1.06 -0.02 10.35
C VAL A 105 -2.54 -0.34 10.25
N LEU A 106 -3.24 0.34 11.16
CA LEU A 106 -4.63 0.12 11.49
C LEU A 106 -5.42 1.42 11.34
N GLY A 107 -6.70 1.30 10.99
CA GLY A 107 -7.69 2.32 11.24
C GLY A 107 -8.37 2.13 12.61
N ARG A 108 -9.28 3.04 12.92
CA ARG A 108 -10.20 2.94 14.07
C ARG A 108 -11.12 1.72 13.91
N ILE A 109 -11.38 1.08 15.05
CA ILE A 109 -12.44 0.09 15.22
C ILE A 109 -13.44 0.60 16.25
N GLU A 110 -14.72 0.34 16.03
CA GLU A 110 -15.80 0.79 16.93
C GLU A 110 -15.96 -0.11 18.16
N ASN A 111 -15.41 -1.34 18.11
CA ASN A 111 -15.47 -2.27 19.24
C ASN A 111 -14.48 -1.84 20.34
N ALA A 112 -15.01 -1.33 21.45
CA ALA A 112 -14.22 -0.81 22.57
C ALA A 112 -13.30 -1.88 23.20
N THR A 113 -13.78 -3.11 23.39
CA THR A 113 -12.98 -4.21 23.93
C THR A 113 -11.78 -4.51 23.02
N MET A 114 -12.02 -4.61 21.70
CA MET A 114 -10.94 -4.83 20.74
C MET A 114 -9.97 -3.66 20.69
N GLN A 115 -10.45 -2.42 20.82
CA GLN A 115 -9.59 -1.24 20.90
C GLN A 115 -8.69 -1.27 22.14
N GLN A 116 -9.19 -1.74 23.29
CA GLN A 116 -8.38 -1.95 24.50
C GLN A 116 -7.33 -3.05 24.31
N GLU A 117 -7.68 -4.16 23.67
CA GLU A 117 -6.74 -5.23 23.33
C GLU A 117 -5.63 -4.75 22.39
N ILE A 118 -5.96 -3.95 21.37
CA ILE A 118 -4.98 -3.33 20.47
C ILE A 118 -4.06 -2.37 21.23
N ALA A 119 -4.61 -1.55 22.13
CA ALA A 119 -3.82 -0.64 22.95
C ALA A 119 -2.86 -1.40 23.88
N HIS A 120 -3.31 -2.52 24.46
CA HIS A 120 -2.46 -3.40 25.28
C HIS A 120 -1.35 -4.05 24.44
N GLU A 121 -1.68 -4.60 23.27
CA GLU A 121 -0.70 -5.15 22.33
C GLU A 121 0.34 -4.08 21.92
N SER A 122 -0.13 -2.88 21.59
CA SER A 122 0.72 -1.74 21.22
C SER A 122 1.68 -1.35 22.34
N LYS A 123 1.24 -1.41 23.60
CA LYS A 123 2.10 -1.12 24.76
C LYS A 123 3.24 -2.15 24.90
N ILE A 124 2.98 -3.41 24.54
CA ILE A 124 3.98 -4.48 24.64
C ILE A 124 4.99 -4.42 23.48
N TYR A 125 4.50 -4.34 22.24
CA TYR A 125 5.36 -4.52 21.06
C TYR A 125 5.83 -3.22 20.43
N MET A 126 5.16 -2.09 20.71
CA MET A 126 5.50 -0.75 20.20
C MET A 126 5.67 -0.70 18.67
N ASP A 127 4.92 -1.52 17.94
CA ASP A 127 4.99 -1.67 16.48
C ASP A 127 3.64 -1.42 15.80
N ILE A 128 2.67 -0.82 16.50
CA ILE A 128 1.34 -0.49 15.95
C ILE A 128 1.22 1.02 15.71
N VAL A 129 0.77 1.41 14.53
CA VAL A 129 0.36 2.77 14.23
C VAL A 129 -1.12 2.74 13.86
N GLN A 130 -1.91 3.58 14.52
CA GLN A 130 -3.35 3.61 14.32
C GLN A 130 -3.83 5.04 14.07
N GLY A 131 -4.50 5.24 12.92
CA GLY A 131 -5.13 6.51 12.56
C GLY A 131 -6.62 6.53 12.86
N ASN A 132 -7.17 7.72 13.08
CA ASN A 132 -8.61 7.90 13.31
C ASN A 132 -9.42 7.92 12.00
N PHE A 133 -9.44 6.80 11.28
CA PHE A 133 -10.30 6.57 10.11
C PHE A 133 -10.90 5.16 10.20
N LYS A 134 -12.13 4.97 9.74
CA LYS A 134 -12.78 3.65 9.80
C LYS A 134 -12.04 2.64 8.92
N ASP A 135 -11.59 1.53 9.50
CA ASP A 135 -10.85 0.49 8.78
C ASP A 135 -11.78 -0.40 7.94
N THR A 136 -11.98 -0.04 6.67
CA THR A 136 -12.77 -0.84 5.72
C THR A 136 -12.04 -0.95 4.39
N TYR A 137 -12.45 -1.92 3.56
CA TYR A 137 -11.90 -2.10 2.21
C TYR A 137 -12.04 -0.83 1.35
N ARG A 138 -13.17 -0.12 1.45
CA ARG A 138 -13.40 1.16 0.75
C ARG A 138 -12.57 2.32 1.30
N ASN A 139 -11.91 2.16 2.45
CA ASN A 139 -11.07 3.19 3.06
C ASN A 139 -9.57 2.84 3.02
N LEU A 140 -9.16 1.88 2.17
CA LEU A 140 -7.75 1.53 2.02
C LEU A 140 -6.90 2.72 1.57
N THR A 141 -7.46 3.64 0.78
CA THR A 141 -6.77 4.89 0.41
C THR A 141 -6.49 5.79 1.62
N TYR A 142 -7.41 5.87 2.59
CA TYR A 142 -7.14 6.57 3.85
C TYR A 142 -5.99 5.91 4.61
N LYS A 143 -5.98 4.58 4.66
CA LYS A 143 -4.89 3.82 5.27
C LYS A 143 -3.56 4.11 4.56
N LEU A 144 -3.52 4.09 3.23
CA LEU A 144 -2.34 4.42 2.43
C LEU A 144 -1.84 5.84 2.70
N VAL A 145 -2.71 6.85 2.62
CA VAL A 145 -2.28 8.24 2.81
C VAL A 145 -1.83 8.51 4.25
N PHE A 146 -2.52 7.93 5.24
CA PHE A 146 -2.06 7.94 6.62
C PHE A 146 -0.68 7.27 6.78
N SER A 147 -0.40 6.24 6.00
CA SER A 147 0.92 5.59 5.96
C SER A 147 2.01 6.52 5.47
N LEU A 148 1.76 7.17 4.34
CA LEU A 148 2.68 8.15 3.76
C LEU A 148 2.94 9.30 4.73
N PHE A 149 1.89 9.80 5.39
CA PHE A 149 1.97 10.78 6.47
C PHE A 149 2.87 10.29 7.61
N TRP A 150 2.62 9.10 8.15
CA TRP A 150 3.36 8.62 9.32
C TRP A 150 4.84 8.43 9.01
N VAL A 151 5.17 7.83 7.86
CA VAL A 151 6.55 7.66 7.43
C VAL A 151 7.24 9.00 7.24
N ASN A 152 6.58 9.96 6.56
CA ASN A 152 7.13 11.30 6.33
C ASN A 152 7.47 12.03 7.64
N ASN A 153 6.64 11.88 8.68
CA ASN A 153 6.76 12.64 9.93
C ASN A 153 7.59 11.91 11.01
N PHE A 154 7.47 10.59 11.12
CA PHE A 154 8.04 9.82 12.22
C PHE A 154 9.17 8.87 11.79
N CYS A 155 9.28 8.54 10.50
CA CYS A 155 10.30 7.62 9.99
C CYS A 155 11.13 8.19 8.83
N LYS A 156 11.38 9.50 8.85
CA LYS A 156 12.07 10.24 7.79
C LYS A 156 13.51 9.75 7.48
N ASN A 157 14.14 9.01 8.39
CA ASN A 157 15.51 8.53 8.22
C ASN A 157 15.59 7.12 7.61
N ALA A 158 14.46 6.53 7.22
CA ALA A 158 14.45 5.30 6.43
C ALA A 158 15.10 5.54 5.06
N LYS A 159 15.88 4.59 4.53
CA LYS A 159 16.37 4.64 3.14
C LYS A 159 15.30 4.11 2.17
N PHE A 160 14.75 2.95 2.49
CA PHE A 160 13.68 2.30 1.74
C PHE A 160 12.47 2.00 2.63
N VAL A 161 11.31 1.94 2.00
CA VAL A 161 10.03 1.64 2.62
C VAL A 161 9.33 0.60 1.76
N ILE A 162 8.91 -0.49 2.38
CA ILE A 162 8.04 -1.48 1.73
C ILE A 162 6.64 -1.29 2.26
N LYS A 163 5.66 -1.03 1.38
CA LYS A 163 4.24 -1.21 1.70
C LYS A 163 3.89 -2.65 1.36
N MET A 164 3.22 -3.35 2.27
CA MET A 164 2.69 -4.69 1.99
C MET A 164 1.37 -4.95 2.72
N ASP A 165 0.59 -5.88 2.19
CA ASP A 165 -0.58 -6.44 2.85
C ASP A 165 -0.19 -7.55 3.84
N ASP A 166 -1.15 -7.96 4.67
CA ASP A 166 -0.94 -8.92 5.76
C ASP A 166 -0.90 -10.40 5.35
N ASP A 167 -1.02 -10.70 4.06
CA ASP A 167 -1.01 -12.07 3.53
C ASP A 167 0.29 -12.43 2.80
N ILE A 168 1.34 -11.64 3.01
CA ILE A 168 2.62 -11.74 2.32
C ILE A 168 3.76 -12.05 3.30
N ILE A 169 4.70 -12.89 2.87
CA ILE A 169 6.01 -13.04 3.54
C ILE A 169 7.09 -12.36 2.69
N ILE A 170 7.89 -11.52 3.32
CA ILE A 170 9.06 -10.88 2.70
C ILE A 170 10.32 -11.70 2.95
N ASN A 171 11.10 -11.94 1.89
CA ASN A 171 12.39 -12.60 1.97
C ASN A 171 13.49 -11.59 2.33
N ILE A 172 13.60 -11.23 3.61
CA ILE A 172 14.61 -10.27 4.08
C ILE A 172 16.04 -10.65 3.63
N PRO A 173 16.46 -11.92 3.71
CA PRO A 173 17.76 -12.36 3.18
C PRO A 173 18.01 -12.05 1.70
N LEU A 174 16.96 -11.94 0.87
CA LEU A 174 17.10 -11.54 -0.54
C LEU A 174 16.88 -10.04 -0.78
N VAL A 175 15.90 -9.43 -0.12
CA VAL A 175 15.53 -8.03 -0.34
C VAL A 175 16.66 -7.09 0.06
N VAL A 176 17.35 -7.35 1.18
CA VAL A 176 18.40 -6.44 1.67
C VAL A 176 19.62 -6.42 0.75
N PRO A 177 20.19 -7.57 0.30
CA PRO A 177 21.24 -7.59 -0.72
C PRO A 177 20.78 -6.95 -2.02
N TYR A 178 19.60 -7.31 -2.54
CA TYR A 178 19.03 -6.72 -3.76
C TYR A 178 19.03 -5.19 -3.73
N LEU A 179 18.48 -4.58 -2.68
CA LEU A 179 18.44 -3.12 -2.52
C LEU A 179 19.82 -2.51 -2.28
N THR A 180 20.73 -3.26 -1.64
CA THR A 180 22.10 -2.79 -1.37
C THR A 180 22.92 -2.75 -2.65
N GLU A 181 22.83 -3.77 -3.49
CA GLU A 181 23.58 -3.90 -4.74
C GLU A 181 23.03 -2.94 -5.80
N LYS A 182 21.71 -2.96 -6.03
CA LYS A 182 21.06 -2.12 -7.04
C LYS A 182 21.28 -0.63 -6.81
N PHE A 183 21.23 -0.20 -5.55
CA PHE A 183 21.34 1.21 -5.16
C PHE A 183 22.63 1.53 -4.40
N LYS A 184 23.73 0.84 -4.75
CA LYS A 184 25.08 1.06 -4.19
C LYS A 184 25.70 2.38 -4.63
N VAL A 185 25.47 2.79 -5.88
CA VAL A 185 26.18 3.92 -6.56
C VAL A 185 25.26 5.14 -6.77
N GLU A 186 23.95 4.98 -6.71
CA GLU A 186 23.01 6.06 -7.05
C GLU A 186 22.81 7.06 -5.89
N LYS A 187 23.13 8.33 -6.18
CA LYS A 187 22.88 9.49 -5.29
C LYS A 187 21.44 10.02 -5.38
N SER A 188 20.70 9.64 -6.42
CA SER A 188 19.37 10.16 -6.77
C SER A 188 18.34 9.02 -6.69
N VAL A 189 17.89 8.66 -5.50
CA VAL A 189 16.84 7.65 -5.36
C VAL A 189 15.49 8.29 -5.73
N ASN A 190 14.75 7.67 -6.66
CA ASN A 190 13.37 7.95 -7.08
C ASN A 190 12.70 6.61 -7.40
N VAL A 191 12.69 5.72 -6.41
CA VAL A 191 12.42 4.29 -6.58
C VAL A 191 10.97 4.01 -6.27
N LEU A 192 10.29 3.37 -7.22
CA LEU A 192 9.01 2.70 -7.04
C LEU A 192 9.07 1.35 -7.77
N GLU A 193 9.17 0.26 -7.02
CA GLU A 193 9.23 -1.08 -7.59
C GLU A 193 8.11 -1.99 -7.11
N CYS A 194 7.49 -2.70 -8.04
CA CYS A 194 6.30 -3.51 -7.80
C CYS A 194 5.95 -4.36 -9.04
N LYS A 195 5.03 -5.31 -8.90
CA LYS A 195 4.35 -5.89 -10.06
C LYS A 195 3.44 -4.85 -10.69
N THR A 196 3.76 -4.42 -11.91
CA THR A 196 2.96 -3.42 -12.63
C THR A 196 1.77 -4.09 -13.34
N ILE A 197 0.61 -3.45 -13.27
CA ILE A 197 -0.63 -3.83 -13.95
C ILE A 197 -0.93 -2.75 -14.99
N THR A 198 -0.99 -3.11 -16.28
CA THR A 198 -1.13 -2.14 -17.39
C THR A 198 -2.44 -2.25 -18.16
N GLU A 199 -3.09 -3.42 -18.15
CA GLU A 199 -4.25 -3.72 -19.02
C GLU A 199 -5.59 -3.86 -18.26
N ASN A 200 -5.64 -3.47 -16.99
CA ASN A 200 -6.85 -3.65 -16.20
C ASN A 200 -7.94 -2.61 -16.54
N ILE A 201 -9.19 -3.06 -16.51
CA ILE A 201 -10.37 -2.25 -16.82
C ILE A 201 -11.23 -2.02 -15.57
N PRO A 202 -11.85 -0.85 -15.40
CA PRO A 202 -12.75 -0.59 -14.29
C PRO A 202 -13.98 -1.50 -14.33
N VAL A 203 -14.25 -2.21 -13.23
CA VAL A 203 -15.38 -3.12 -13.14
C VAL A 203 -16.68 -2.33 -12.95
N ARG A 204 -17.64 -2.54 -13.86
CA ARG A 204 -18.94 -1.82 -13.87
C ARG A 204 -20.12 -2.70 -13.45
N ASP A 205 -19.88 -3.91 -13.00
CA ASP A 205 -20.88 -4.79 -12.39
C ASP A 205 -21.06 -4.44 -10.90
N ARG A 206 -22.28 -4.02 -10.51
CA ARG A 206 -22.63 -3.63 -9.14
C ARG A 206 -22.46 -4.75 -8.11
N ASN A 207 -22.48 -6.01 -8.54
CA ASN A 207 -22.29 -7.16 -7.66
C ASN A 207 -20.81 -7.50 -7.41
N ASN A 208 -19.89 -6.86 -8.15
CA ASN A 208 -18.47 -7.06 -7.95
C ASN A 208 -17.95 -6.18 -6.82
N LYS A 209 -17.12 -6.74 -5.94
CA LYS A 209 -16.49 -5.99 -4.85
C LYS A 209 -15.62 -4.81 -5.33
N TRP A 210 -15.18 -4.82 -6.57
CA TRP A 210 -14.42 -3.77 -7.24
C TRP A 210 -15.27 -2.84 -8.11
N PHE A 211 -16.59 -2.87 -7.95
CA PHE A 211 -17.51 -1.98 -8.65
C PHE A 211 -17.16 -0.50 -8.45
N ILE A 212 -16.94 0.19 -9.57
CA ILE A 212 -16.67 1.62 -9.60
C ILE A 212 -17.59 2.29 -10.63
N THR A 213 -18.17 3.42 -10.27
CA THR A 213 -19.09 4.19 -11.13
C THR A 213 -18.35 5.05 -12.15
N LEU A 214 -19.05 5.48 -13.21
CA LEU A 214 -18.49 6.43 -14.19
C LEU A 214 -18.22 7.80 -13.57
N GLU A 215 -18.92 8.15 -12.51
CA GLU A 215 -18.71 9.38 -11.74
C GLU A 215 -17.40 9.31 -10.94
N GLU A 216 -17.13 8.20 -10.26
CA GLU A 216 -15.87 7.97 -9.54
C GLU A 216 -14.66 7.88 -10.50
N TYR A 217 -14.84 7.23 -11.65
CA TYR A 217 -13.79 7.08 -12.66
C TYR A 217 -14.39 7.01 -14.07
N PRO A 218 -14.29 8.07 -14.90
CA PRO A 218 -14.99 8.14 -16.18
C PRO A 218 -14.29 7.41 -17.33
N PHE A 219 -13.06 6.90 -17.11
CA PHE A 219 -12.27 6.28 -18.17
C PHE A 219 -12.57 4.79 -18.33
N THR A 220 -12.28 4.26 -19.51
CA THR A 220 -12.52 2.85 -19.89
C THR A 220 -11.39 1.91 -19.45
N LYS A 221 -10.23 2.45 -19.08
CA LYS A 221 -9.04 1.69 -18.69
C LYS A 221 -8.35 2.38 -17.51
N PHE A 222 -7.80 1.61 -16.58
CA PHE A 222 -6.97 2.16 -15.52
C PHE A 222 -5.63 2.67 -16.08
N LEU A 223 -5.08 3.72 -15.46
CA LEU A 223 -3.66 4.04 -15.62
C LEU A 223 -2.81 2.87 -15.15
N PRO A 224 -1.60 2.65 -15.68
CA PRO A 224 -0.67 1.68 -15.10
C PRO A 224 -0.49 1.92 -13.61
N TYR A 225 -0.46 0.85 -12.81
CA TYR A 225 -0.32 0.92 -11.36
C TYR A 225 0.35 -0.34 -10.81
N CYS A 226 0.89 -0.27 -9.60
CA CYS A 226 1.40 -1.40 -8.85
C CYS A 226 0.26 -2.27 -8.31
N ALA A 227 0.36 -3.59 -8.42
CA ALA A 227 -0.55 -4.49 -7.74
C ALA A 227 -0.57 -4.20 -6.22
N GLY A 228 -1.76 -4.10 -5.62
CA GLY A 228 -1.92 -3.58 -4.26
C GLY A 228 -1.18 -4.34 -3.15
N HIS A 229 -0.83 -5.60 -3.37
CA HIS A 229 -0.25 -6.46 -2.33
C HIS A 229 1.13 -5.97 -1.84
N SER A 230 2.04 -5.49 -2.70
CA SER A 230 3.30 -4.93 -2.22
C SER A 230 3.98 -3.94 -3.18
N SER A 231 4.77 -3.02 -2.61
CA SER A 231 5.65 -2.11 -3.35
C SER A 231 6.85 -1.71 -2.51
N ILE A 232 8.00 -1.50 -3.19
CA ILE A 232 9.22 -0.94 -2.62
C ILE A 232 9.31 0.52 -3.07
N MET A 233 9.52 1.43 -2.12
CA MET A 233 9.68 2.85 -2.36
C MET A 233 10.97 3.37 -1.71
N SER A 234 11.64 4.32 -2.35
CA SER A 234 12.62 5.15 -1.65
C SER A 234 11.92 6.21 -0.80
N ILE A 235 12.59 6.67 0.26
CA ILE A 235 11.99 7.62 1.20
C ILE A 235 11.60 8.95 0.54
N ASP A 236 12.30 9.41 -0.49
CA ASP A 236 11.95 10.62 -1.23
C ASP A 236 10.66 10.44 -2.05
N VAL A 237 10.41 9.25 -2.61
CA VAL A 237 9.16 8.90 -3.30
C VAL A 237 7.99 8.95 -2.33
N VAL A 238 8.13 8.36 -1.14
CA VAL A 238 7.11 8.44 -0.08
C VAL A 238 6.76 9.89 0.25
N ARG A 239 7.77 10.76 0.37
CA ARG A 239 7.56 12.20 0.65
C ARG A 239 6.88 12.93 -0.50
N LYS A 240 7.31 12.69 -1.73
CA LYS A 240 6.69 13.28 -2.94
C LYS A 240 5.23 12.87 -3.04
N MET A 241 4.94 11.57 -2.90
CA MET A 241 3.59 11.02 -2.92
C MET A 241 2.71 11.63 -1.83
N TYR A 242 3.19 11.69 -0.58
CA TYR A 242 2.45 12.32 0.51
C TYR A 242 2.08 13.78 0.20
N ARG A 243 3.03 14.57 -0.31
CA ARG A 243 2.78 15.99 -0.66
C ARG A 243 1.78 16.12 -1.80
N ALA A 244 1.85 15.22 -2.78
CA ALA A 244 0.96 15.20 -3.93
C ALA A 244 -0.49 14.90 -3.56
N THR A 245 -0.76 14.18 -2.46
CA THR A 245 -2.15 13.86 -2.06
C THR A 245 -3.01 15.10 -1.81
N LYS A 246 -2.40 16.27 -1.53
CA LYS A 246 -3.13 17.55 -1.40
C LYS A 246 -3.82 18.02 -2.67
N ASN A 247 -3.39 17.53 -3.82
CA ASN A 247 -3.83 18.01 -5.14
C ASN A 247 -4.37 16.86 -6.01
N VAL A 248 -4.59 15.68 -5.43
CA VAL A 248 -5.06 14.51 -6.17
C VAL A 248 -6.37 14.03 -5.56
N PRO A 249 -7.47 14.12 -6.33
CA PRO A 249 -8.79 13.68 -5.92
C PRO A 249 -8.80 12.25 -5.41
N TYR A 250 -9.57 12.07 -4.33
CA TYR A 250 -9.70 10.77 -3.68
C TYR A 250 -10.26 9.72 -4.64
N LEU A 251 -9.66 8.54 -4.62
CA LEU A 251 -10.22 7.33 -5.19
C LEU A 251 -10.05 6.21 -4.17
N TRP A 252 -11.10 5.43 -3.93
CA TRP A 252 -11.11 4.39 -2.89
C TRP A 252 -10.25 3.15 -3.22
N LEU A 253 -9.85 2.99 -4.48
CA LEU A 253 -8.89 1.99 -4.94
C LEU A 253 -7.47 2.52 -4.67
N GLU A 254 -6.83 2.04 -3.61
CA GLU A 254 -5.60 2.61 -3.07
C GLU A 254 -4.38 2.38 -3.97
N ASP A 255 -4.36 1.27 -4.70
CA ASP A 255 -3.30 0.90 -5.61
C ASP A 255 -3.32 1.78 -6.88
N VAL A 256 -4.50 1.98 -7.45
CA VAL A 256 -4.77 2.91 -8.55
C VAL A 256 -4.52 4.36 -8.11
N TYR A 257 -5.00 4.77 -6.92
CA TYR A 257 -4.77 6.11 -6.38
C TYR A 257 -3.28 6.36 -6.14
N GLY A 258 -2.62 5.47 -5.39
CA GLY A 258 -1.23 5.65 -4.98
C GLY A 258 -0.27 5.56 -6.16
N SER A 259 -0.14 4.37 -6.74
CA SER A 259 0.86 4.09 -7.76
C SER A 259 0.41 4.39 -9.20
N GLY A 260 -0.88 4.61 -9.42
CA GLY A 260 -1.38 5.18 -10.67
C GLY A 260 -1.37 6.69 -10.63
N PHE A 261 -2.25 7.30 -9.83
CA PHE A 261 -2.49 8.76 -9.90
C PHE A 261 -1.31 9.57 -9.37
N LEU A 262 -0.81 9.27 -8.16
CA LEU A 262 0.29 10.04 -7.57
C LEU A 262 1.59 9.83 -8.36
N ALA A 263 1.90 8.60 -8.76
CA ALA A 263 3.13 8.31 -9.50
C ALA A 263 3.13 8.97 -10.89
N LEU A 264 2.00 8.96 -11.60
CA LEU A 264 1.87 9.65 -12.89
C LEU A 264 2.06 11.17 -12.74
N LEU A 265 1.35 11.78 -11.79
CA LEU A 265 1.47 13.22 -11.53
C LEU A 265 2.92 13.63 -11.22
N LEU A 266 3.63 12.78 -10.48
CA LEU A 266 5.00 13.00 -10.07
C LEU A 266 6.04 12.53 -11.09
N LYS A 267 5.61 11.97 -12.23
CA LYS A 267 6.48 11.37 -13.27
C LYS A 267 7.46 10.34 -12.69
N ILE A 268 6.97 9.51 -11.78
CA ILE A 268 7.72 8.42 -11.17
C ILE A 268 7.52 7.16 -12.03
N ASN A 269 8.62 6.59 -12.51
CA ASN A 269 8.60 5.34 -13.25
C ASN A 269 8.43 4.16 -12.28
N MET A 270 7.54 3.23 -12.63
CA MET A 270 7.41 1.96 -11.94
C MET A 270 8.32 0.92 -12.60
N PHE A 271 9.03 0.14 -11.79
CA PHE A 271 9.87 -0.95 -12.26
C PHE A 271 9.46 -2.27 -11.63
N MET A 272 9.41 -3.34 -12.44
CA MET A 272 9.23 -4.68 -11.91
C MET A 272 10.59 -5.26 -11.48
N PRO A 273 10.78 -5.67 -10.21
CA PRO A 273 12.02 -6.33 -9.80
C PRO A 273 12.23 -7.65 -10.55
N LYS A 274 13.48 -7.97 -10.92
CA LYS A 274 13.81 -9.24 -11.60
C LYS A 274 13.36 -10.47 -10.80
N CYS A 275 13.52 -10.43 -9.47
CA CYS A 275 13.16 -11.51 -8.56
C CYS A 275 11.72 -11.37 -8.00
N TYR A 276 10.81 -10.74 -8.74
CA TYR A 276 9.41 -10.65 -8.35
C TYR A 276 8.64 -11.83 -8.95
N VAL A 277 8.65 -12.98 -8.27
CA VAL A 277 7.87 -14.15 -8.66
C VAL A 277 6.74 -14.32 -7.67
N GLU A 278 5.48 -14.29 -8.14
CA GLU A 278 4.36 -14.72 -7.30
C GLU A 278 4.39 -16.24 -7.24
N PRO A 279 4.79 -16.86 -6.11
CA PRO A 279 4.77 -18.32 -6.02
C PRO A 279 3.31 -18.76 -6.00
N VAL A 280 2.91 -19.56 -6.98
CA VAL A 280 1.79 -20.47 -6.77
C VAL A 280 2.33 -21.57 -5.88
N LEU A 281 2.00 -21.57 -4.58
CA LEU A 281 2.35 -22.68 -3.70
C LEU A 281 1.48 -23.91 -4.03
N SER A 282 1.73 -24.54 -5.17
CA SER A 282 1.28 -25.90 -5.48
C SER A 282 2.27 -26.90 -4.88
N GLY A 283 2.30 -26.98 -3.54
CA GLY A 283 3.20 -27.87 -2.80
C GLY A 283 4.54 -27.21 -2.44
N LEU A 284 4.98 -27.41 -1.21
CA LEU A 284 6.15 -26.78 -0.58
C LEU A 284 7.51 -27.32 -1.06
N TYR A 285 7.57 -27.93 -2.25
CA TYR A 285 8.74 -28.72 -2.67
C TYR A 285 9.83 -27.89 -3.34
N GLU A 286 9.50 -26.74 -3.94
CA GLU A 286 10.48 -25.78 -4.48
C GLU A 286 10.07 -24.35 -4.10
N ILE A 287 10.94 -23.64 -3.38
CA ILE A 287 10.72 -22.23 -3.05
C ILE A 287 11.35 -21.41 -4.17
N PRO A 288 10.56 -20.70 -5.00
CA PRO A 288 11.15 -19.86 -6.03
C PRO A 288 11.94 -18.71 -5.40
N CYS A 289 12.98 -18.27 -6.12
CA CYS A 289 13.68 -17.04 -5.82
C CYS A 289 12.71 -15.85 -5.96
N SER A 290 12.12 -15.43 -4.85
CA SER A 290 11.21 -14.30 -4.82
C SER A 290 11.46 -13.38 -3.65
N LEU A 291 11.38 -12.07 -3.91
CA LEU A 291 11.37 -11.05 -2.85
C LEU A 291 10.13 -11.16 -1.96
N PHE A 292 9.00 -11.60 -2.52
CA PHE A 292 7.69 -11.65 -1.85
C PHE A 292 6.96 -12.98 -2.12
N TYR A 293 6.48 -13.63 -1.07
CA TYR A 293 5.63 -14.82 -1.15
C TYR A 293 4.19 -14.43 -0.78
N LEU A 294 3.26 -14.49 -1.75
CA LEU A 294 1.88 -14.01 -1.58
C LEU A 294 0.93 -15.09 -1.04
N ASN A 295 -0.18 -14.65 -0.42
CA ASN A 295 -1.27 -15.49 0.08
C ASN A 295 -0.88 -16.55 1.12
N ILE A 296 0.29 -16.41 1.75
CA ILE A 296 0.84 -17.44 2.65
C ILE A 296 0.20 -17.38 4.03
N LEU A 297 0.03 -16.17 4.56
CA LEU A 297 -0.53 -15.95 5.90
C LEU A 297 -2.07 -16.09 5.94
N LYS A 298 -2.69 -16.60 4.87
CA LYS A 298 -4.09 -17.09 4.88
C LYS A 298 -4.22 -18.47 5.53
N LYS A 299 -3.12 -19.22 5.66
CA LYS A 299 -3.07 -20.54 6.30
C LYS A 299 -1.85 -20.59 7.24
N ASP A 300 -2.07 -20.39 8.54
CA ASP A 300 -1.00 -20.21 9.55
C ASP A 300 0.09 -21.30 9.52
N SER A 301 -0.26 -22.56 9.26
CA SER A 301 0.70 -23.68 9.18
C SER A 301 1.67 -23.56 8.00
N ASN A 302 1.22 -23.02 6.86
CA ASN A 302 2.05 -22.87 5.67
C ASN A 302 3.10 -21.76 5.83
N ALA A 303 2.78 -20.73 6.60
CA ALA A 303 3.66 -19.60 6.83
C ALA A 303 4.91 -19.97 7.63
N LEU A 304 4.75 -20.71 8.73
CA LEU A 304 5.88 -21.17 9.53
C LEU A 304 6.74 -22.17 8.77
N VAL A 305 6.12 -23.08 8.01
CA VAL A 305 6.87 -24.03 7.18
C VAL A 305 7.67 -23.29 6.12
N LEU A 306 7.05 -22.38 5.36
CA LEU A 306 7.75 -21.59 4.36
C LEU A 306 8.89 -20.78 4.99
N TRP A 307 8.63 -20.10 6.10
CA TRP A 307 9.62 -19.29 6.80
C TRP A 307 10.81 -20.11 7.29
N ASN A 308 10.56 -21.28 7.89
CA ASN A 308 11.60 -22.20 8.31
C ASN A 308 12.44 -22.69 7.13
N THR A 309 11.81 -22.92 5.97
CA THR A 309 12.53 -23.35 4.78
C THR A 309 13.36 -22.23 4.16
N ILE A 310 12.85 -20.98 4.15
CA ILE A 310 13.63 -19.79 3.71
C ILE A 310 14.88 -19.62 4.57
N THR A 311 14.73 -19.71 5.89
CA THR A 311 15.83 -19.46 6.85
C THR A 311 16.81 -20.64 6.96
N LYS A 312 16.38 -21.89 6.77
CA LYS A 312 17.28 -23.06 6.79
C LYS A 312 18.09 -23.22 5.50
N ASN A 313 17.61 -22.72 4.37
CA ASN A 313 18.23 -22.88 3.05
C ASN A 313 19.03 -21.65 2.59
N GLU A 314 19.63 -20.87 3.51
CA GLU A 314 20.47 -19.70 3.18
C GLU A 314 21.56 -19.98 2.11
N LYS A 315 21.92 -21.25 1.88
CA LYS A 315 22.91 -21.69 0.88
C LYS A 315 22.36 -22.10 -0.50
N ARG A 316 21.05 -21.97 -0.79
CA ARG A 316 20.47 -22.55 -2.03
C ARG A 316 19.54 -21.68 -2.88
N LEU A 317 19.27 -20.44 -2.50
CA LEU A 317 18.57 -19.52 -3.39
C LEU A 317 19.61 -18.87 -4.32
N ASP A 318 19.96 -19.57 -5.40
CA ASP A 318 20.80 -19.03 -6.48
C ASP A 318 20.01 -17.95 -7.24
N CYS A 319 19.90 -16.79 -6.62
CA CYS A 319 19.32 -15.60 -7.17
C CYS A 319 20.46 -14.77 -7.76
N SER A 320 20.82 -15.02 -9.02
CA SER A 320 21.76 -14.15 -9.74
C SER A 320 21.12 -12.76 -9.93
N PHE A 321 21.74 -11.72 -9.35
CA PHE A 321 21.27 -10.34 -9.42
C PHE A 321 21.78 -9.60 -10.68
#